data_AF-A0A7J6I0I4-F1
#
_entry.id   AF-A0A7J6I0I4-F1
#
_cell.length_a   1.000
_cell.length_b   1.000
_cell.length_c   1.000
_cell.angle_alpha   90.00
_cell.angle_beta   90.00
_cell.angle_gamma   90.00
#
_symmetry.space_group_name_H-M   'P 1'
#
loop_
_entity.id
_entity.type
_entity.pdbx_description
1 polymer ?
#
loop_
_entity_poly.entity_id
_entity_poly.type
_entity_poly.pdbx_seq_one_letter_code
_entity_poly.pdbx_strand_id
1 'polypeptide(L)'
;MSTKRVKVVAVAVSLLMLIQVGWSQEGSSQPQCNQVVQQLTPCVQYVTGRESKPSDACCNGAKQLAASAKTTKDRQTACSCIKQAVGGLPNIRPS
;
A
#
# COMPACT_ATOMS: atom_id res chain seq x y z
N MET A 1 14.62 17.29 -47.30
CA MET A 1 14.33 16.72 -45.96
C MET A 1 13.81 17.85 -45.08
N SER A 2 12.67 17.83 -44.40
CA SER A 2 11.75 16.75 -44.07
C SER A 2 10.51 17.30 -43.35
N THR A 3 9.81 18.30 -43.93
CA THR A 3 8.50 18.75 -43.39
C THR A 3 7.50 17.60 -43.25
N LYS A 4 7.62 16.57 -44.12
CA LYS A 4 6.89 15.29 -43.98
C LYS A 4 7.31 14.50 -42.74
N ARG A 5 8.61 14.44 -42.41
CA ARG A 5 9.08 13.71 -41.21
C ARG A 5 8.76 14.48 -39.92
N VAL A 6 8.77 15.82 -39.94
CA VAL A 6 8.36 16.64 -38.78
C VAL A 6 6.88 16.44 -38.45
N LYS A 7 5.99 16.39 -39.46
CA LYS A 7 4.57 16.08 -39.27
C LYS A 7 4.34 14.66 -38.75
N VAL A 8 5.09 13.67 -39.25
CA VAL A 8 5.03 12.28 -38.79
C VAL A 8 5.50 12.14 -37.35
N VAL A 9 6.60 12.82 -36.98
CA VAL A 9 7.09 12.85 -35.59
C VAL A 9 6.07 13.54 -34.68
N ALA A 10 5.48 14.66 -35.09
CA ALA A 10 4.47 15.36 -34.30
C ALA A 10 3.21 14.52 -34.08
N VAL A 11 2.72 13.81 -35.11
CA VAL A 11 1.56 12.90 -35.03
C VAL A 11 1.88 11.67 -34.17
N ALA A 12 3.07 11.09 -34.30
CA ALA A 12 3.50 9.95 -33.48
C ALA A 12 3.62 10.31 -32.00
N VAL A 13 4.19 11.49 -31.67
CA VAL A 13 4.31 11.97 -30.28
C VAL A 13 2.94 12.28 -29.68
N SER A 14 2.03 12.88 -30.45
CA SER A 14 0.66 13.15 -29.98
C SER A 14 -0.16 11.86 -29.80
N LEU A 15 0.00 10.85 -30.66
CA LEU A 15 -0.60 9.52 -30.47
C LEU A 15 -0.01 8.78 -29.26
N LEU A 16 1.30 8.90 -29.00
CA LEU A 16 1.95 8.28 -27.83
C LEU A 16 1.54 8.94 -26.51
N MET A 17 1.29 10.25 -26.49
CA MET A 17 0.79 10.96 -25.31
C MET A 17 -0.63 10.53 -24.91
N LEU A 18 -1.48 10.12 -25.87
CA LEU A 18 -2.84 9.63 -25.60
C LEU A 18 -2.87 8.23 -24.94
N ILE A 19 -1.78 7.46 -25.01
CA ILE A 19 -1.68 6.11 -24.42
C ILE A 19 -1.23 6.17 -22.94
N GLN A 20 -0.83 7.34 -22.44
CA GLN A 20 -0.30 7.51 -21.07
C GLN A 20 -1.40 7.78 -20.01
N VAL A 21 -2.69 7.84 -20.38
CA VAL A 21 -3.82 8.16 -19.46
C VAL A 21 -4.13 7.01 -18.48
N GLY A 22 -3.37 5.91 -18.50
CA GLY A 22 -3.61 4.71 -17.69
C GLY A 22 -2.88 4.61 -16.35
N TRP A 23 -2.17 5.65 -15.90
CA TRP A 23 -1.38 5.56 -14.66
C TRP A 23 -1.76 6.65 -13.67
N SER A 24 -3.02 6.62 -13.23
CA SER A 24 -3.40 7.20 -11.93
C SER A 24 -2.66 6.41 -10.83
N GLN A 25 -1.43 6.83 -10.51
CA GLN A 25 -0.83 6.57 -9.21
C GLN A 25 -1.42 7.56 -8.20
N GLU A 26 -2.75 7.59 -8.08
CA GLU A 26 -3.40 8.16 -6.89
C GLU A 26 -3.70 7.01 -5.94
N GLY A 27 -2.61 6.44 -5.41
CA GLY A 27 -2.63 5.46 -4.34
C GLY A 27 -2.37 6.10 -2.99
N SER A 28 -2.45 7.42 -2.86
CA SER A 28 -2.45 8.15 -1.58
C SER A 28 -3.78 7.94 -0.84
N SER A 29 -4.30 6.72 -0.83
CA SER A 29 -5.43 6.36 0.03
C SER A 29 -4.92 6.18 1.46
N GLN A 30 -4.63 7.32 2.09
CA GLN A 30 -4.52 7.48 3.54
C GLN A 30 -5.69 6.80 4.33
N PRO A 31 -6.92 6.58 3.78
CA PRO A 31 -7.93 5.75 4.44
C PRO A 31 -7.52 4.28 4.66
N GLN A 32 -6.78 3.67 3.75
CA GLN A 32 -6.44 2.24 3.84
C GLN A 32 -5.42 1.96 4.95
N CYS A 33 -4.41 2.81 5.12
CA CYS A 33 -3.45 2.63 6.22
C CYS A 33 -4.08 2.82 7.59
N ASN A 34 -5.01 3.78 7.74
CA ASN A 34 -5.74 3.94 9.00
C ASN A 34 -6.55 2.69 9.35
N GLN A 35 -7.19 2.06 8.36
CA GLN A 35 -7.92 0.81 8.57
C GLN A 35 -6.99 -0.34 8.97
N VAL A 36 -5.84 -0.50 8.29
CA VAL A 36 -4.82 -1.51 8.62
C VAL A 36 -4.34 -1.33 10.07
N VAL A 37 -4.03 -0.10 10.47
CA VAL A 37 -3.60 0.22 11.84
C VAL A 37 -4.70 -0.12 12.84
N GLN A 38 -5.94 0.32 12.60
CA GLN A 38 -7.07 0.04 13.50
C GLN A 38 -7.32 -1.46 13.68
N GLN A 39 -7.22 -2.26 12.62
CA GLN A 39 -7.36 -3.71 12.68
C GLN A 39 -6.26 -4.38 13.51
N LEU A 40 -5.05 -3.80 13.55
CA LEU A 40 -3.89 -4.36 14.23
C LEU A 40 -3.57 -3.73 15.59
N THR A 41 -4.20 -2.60 15.96
CA THR A 41 -4.10 -1.98 17.30
C THR A 41 -4.21 -2.99 18.46
N PRO A 42 -5.17 -3.94 18.48
CA PRO A 42 -5.23 -4.92 19.57
C PRO A 42 -4.02 -5.87 19.68
N CYS A 43 -3.15 -5.91 18.67
CA CYS A 43 -1.95 -6.74 18.67
C CYS A 43 -0.74 -6.09 19.37
N VAL A 44 -0.78 -4.77 19.64
CA VAL A 44 0.39 -4.01 20.11
C VAL A 44 1.03 -4.62 21.37
N GLN A 45 0.24 -5.02 22.36
CA GLN A 45 0.79 -5.62 23.60
C GLN A 45 1.53 -6.94 23.31
N TYR A 46 1.02 -7.74 22.38
CA TYR A 46 1.66 -9.00 21.99
C TYR A 46 2.93 -8.75 21.17
N VAL A 47 2.87 -7.91 20.13
CA VAL A 47 4.04 -7.68 19.25
C VAL A 47 5.17 -6.91 19.92
N THR A 48 4.88 -6.19 21.01
CA THR A 48 5.90 -5.53 21.85
C THR A 48 6.39 -6.41 23.01
N GLY A 49 5.94 -7.66 23.09
CA GLY A 49 6.38 -8.65 24.08
C GLY A 49 5.84 -8.42 25.49
N ARG A 50 4.84 -7.55 25.67
CA ARG A 50 4.18 -7.32 26.96
C ARG A 50 3.20 -8.43 27.34
N GLU A 51 2.65 -9.11 26.33
CA GLU A 51 1.78 -10.27 26.47
C GLU A 51 2.39 -11.48 25.78
N SER A 52 2.25 -12.66 26.39
CA SER A 52 2.83 -13.90 25.86
C SER A 52 2.01 -14.53 24.71
N LYS A 53 0.75 -14.09 24.54
CA LYS A 53 -0.15 -14.56 23.47
C LYS A 53 -0.99 -13.41 22.91
N PRO A 54 -1.40 -13.48 21.63
CA PRO A 54 -2.32 -12.51 21.07
C PRO A 54 -3.72 -12.66 21.68
N SER A 55 -4.43 -11.54 21.80
CA SER A 55 -5.85 -11.54 22.15
C SER A 55 -6.70 -12.04 20.98
N ASP A 56 -7.93 -12.50 21.26
CA ASP A 56 -8.88 -12.87 20.20
C ASP A 56 -9.16 -11.69 19.26
N ALA A 57 -9.21 -10.47 19.80
CA ALA A 57 -9.35 -9.24 19.02
C ALA A 57 -8.18 -9.04 18.04
N CYS A 58 -6.94 -9.29 18.48
CA CYS A 58 -5.77 -9.24 17.61
C CYS A 58 -5.87 -10.26 16.46
N CYS A 59 -6.18 -11.51 16.79
CA CYS A 59 -6.32 -12.56 15.79
C CYS A 59 -7.45 -12.27 14.79
N ASN A 60 -8.58 -11.76 15.27
CA ASN A 60 -9.73 -11.42 14.42
C ASN A 60 -9.42 -10.23 13.50
N GLY A 61 -8.77 -9.19 14.02
CA GLY A 61 -8.32 -8.05 13.22
C GLY A 61 -7.32 -8.46 12.13
N ALA A 62 -6.33 -9.28 12.48
CA ALA A 62 -5.36 -9.82 11.52
C ALA A 62 -6.03 -10.67 10.42
N LYS A 63 -7.03 -11.48 10.77
CA LYS A 63 -7.82 -12.26 9.79
C LYS A 63 -8.62 -11.34 8.86
N GLN A 64 -9.26 -10.29 9.38
CA GLN A 64 -10.00 -9.33 8.57
C GLN A 64 -9.08 -8.59 7.60
N LEU A 65 -7.88 -8.19 8.05
CA LEU A 65 -6.87 -7.60 7.19
C LEU A 65 -6.46 -8.56 6.07
N ALA A 66 -6.17 -9.83 6.41
CA ALA A 66 -5.81 -10.85 5.43
C ALA A 66 -6.93 -11.10 4.41
N ALA A 67 -8.19 -11.11 4.84
CA ALA A 67 -9.35 -11.25 3.97
C ALA A 67 -9.58 -10.05 3.04
N SER A 68 -9.12 -8.86 3.44
CA SER A 68 -9.21 -7.62 2.66
C SER A 68 -8.07 -7.50 1.64
N ALA A 69 -6.88 -8.04 1.95
CA ALA A 69 -5.70 -7.99 1.11
C ALA A 69 -5.67 -9.08 0.01
N LYS A 70 -6.66 -9.05 -0.89
CA LYS A 70 -6.91 -10.10 -1.88
C LYS A 70 -5.91 -10.10 -3.03
N THR A 71 -5.46 -8.93 -3.47
CA THR A 71 -4.52 -8.81 -4.60
C THR A 71 -3.10 -8.50 -4.13
N THR A 72 -2.12 -8.68 -5.02
CA THR A 72 -0.72 -8.29 -4.75
C THR A 72 -0.60 -6.82 -4.39
N LYS A 73 -1.37 -5.95 -5.06
CA LYS A 73 -1.38 -4.50 -4.80
C LYS A 73 -1.91 -4.19 -3.39
N ASP A 74 -2.97 -4.87 -2.96
CA ASP A 74 -3.51 -4.68 -1.61
C ASP A 74 -2.51 -5.12 -0.54
N ARG A 75 -1.82 -6.24 -0.78
CA ARG A 75 -0.78 -6.76 0.13
C ARG A 75 0.42 -5.82 0.23
N GLN A 76 0.88 -5.28 -0.90
CA GLN A 76 1.97 -4.30 -0.94
C GLN A 76 1.58 -3.03 -0.18
N THR A 77 0.34 -2.57 -0.34
CA THR A 77 -0.18 -1.41 0.37
C THR A 77 -0.24 -1.68 1.87
N ALA A 78 -0.85 -2.80 2.29
CA ALA A 78 -0.93 -3.20 3.70
C ALA A 78 0.48 -3.34 4.32
N CYS A 79 1.43 -3.94 3.61
CA CYS A 79 2.82 -4.06 4.04
C CYS A 79 3.46 -2.69 4.29
N SER A 80 3.32 -1.75 3.35
CA SER A 80 3.82 -0.38 3.51
C SER A 80 3.22 0.30 4.73
N CYS A 81 1.90 0.19 4.94
CA CYS A 81 1.22 0.74 6.10
C CYS A 81 1.74 0.13 7.42
N ILE A 82 1.90 -1.19 7.48
CA ILE A 82 2.42 -1.89 8.66
C ILE A 82 3.85 -1.42 8.97
N LYS A 83 4.71 -1.30 7.94
CA LYS A 83 6.09 -0.85 8.10
C LYS A 83 6.15 0.56 8.70
N GLN A 84 5.30 1.46 8.24
CA GLN A 84 5.19 2.82 8.78
C GLN A 84 4.72 2.81 10.24
N ALA A 85 3.70 2.01 10.56
CA ALA A 85 3.14 1.92 11.91
C ALA A 85 4.14 1.34 12.93
N VAL A 86 4.90 0.31 12.54
CA VAL A 86 5.89 -0.35 13.41
C VAL A 86 7.00 0.61 13.85
N GLY A 87 7.37 1.59 13.01
CA GLY A 87 8.37 2.60 13.37
C GLY A 87 8.03 3.43 14.61
N GLY A 88 6.75 3.48 15.00
CA GLY A 88 6.29 4.17 16.22
C GLY A 88 6.22 3.30 17.48
N LEU A 89 6.49 1.99 17.39
CA LEU A 89 6.32 1.07 18.51
C LEU A 89 7.65 0.79 19.24
N PRO A 90 7.67 0.90 20.59
CA PRO A 90 8.85 0.53 21.35
C PRO A 90 9.09 -0.99 21.28
N ASN A 91 10.36 -1.41 21.28
CA ASN A 91 10.80 -2.81 21.28
C ASN A 91 10.48 -3.64 20.03
N ILE A 92 9.99 -3.05 18.95
CA ILE A 92 9.94 -3.72 17.65
C ILE A 92 11.09 -3.23 16.78
N ARG A 93 11.98 -4.13 16.36
CA ARG A 93 13.02 -3.81 15.38
C ARG A 93 12.38 -3.79 13.98
N PRO A 94 12.33 -2.64 13.30
CA PRO A 94 11.92 -2.63 11.90
C PRO A 94 12.95 -3.43 11.08
N SER A 95 12.48 -4.43 10.33
CA SER A 95 13.28 -5.21 9.39
C SER A 95 13.61 -4.41 8.13
#